data_AF-A0A3N0EQX9-F1
#
_entry.id   AF-A0A3N0EQX9-F1
#
_cell.length_a   1.000
_cell.length_b   1.000
_cell.length_c   1.000
_cell.angle_alpha   90.00
_cell.angle_beta   90.00
_cell.angle_gamma   90.00
#
_symmetry.space_group_name_H-M   'P 1'
#
loop_
_entity.id
_entity.type
_entity.pdbx_description
1 polymer ?
#
loop_
_entity_poly.entity_id
_entity_poly.type
_entity_poly.pdbx_seq_one_letter_code
_entity_poly.pdbx_strand_id
1 'polypeptide(L)'
;MKPVLISIKRFTHQNRHIIVEIICLLYIILFVYAAFTKLIDYEKFQIQVGQSPIFTSIGGLIAWIIPTIELLIAFMLIIPRLRLLALYACFSLMAMFTAYIYIILNFSPFVPCSCGGILEKMGWTEHLVFNIAFVFLAIIGVLLHSPERNEQSSVARKSFKQFLFNTK
;
A
#
# COMPACT_ATOMS: atom_id res chain seq x y z
N MET A 1 -19.89 -30.90 -24.36
CA MET A 1 -20.18 -29.85 -23.35
C MET A 1 -18.98 -29.38 -22.51
N LYS A 2 -17.86 -30.14 -22.40
CA LYS A 2 -16.62 -29.70 -21.72
C LYS A 2 -15.83 -28.53 -22.38
N PRO A 3 -15.81 -28.31 -23.72
CA PRO A 3 -14.94 -27.28 -24.31
C PRO A 3 -15.44 -25.85 -24.05
N VAL A 4 -16.74 -25.65 -23.86
CA VAL A 4 -17.33 -24.33 -23.57
C VAL A 4 -16.99 -23.88 -22.14
N LEU A 5 -17.06 -24.78 -21.16
CA LEU A 5 -16.68 -24.48 -19.77
C LEU A 5 -15.20 -24.11 -19.64
N ILE A 6 -14.31 -24.74 -20.42
CA ILE A 6 -12.87 -24.42 -20.42
C ILE A 6 -12.60 -23.02 -20.99
N SER A 7 -13.31 -22.64 -22.06
CA SER A 7 -13.20 -21.30 -22.66
C SER A 7 -13.70 -20.20 -21.71
N ILE A 8 -14.83 -20.43 -21.02
CA ILE A 8 -15.38 -19.50 -20.02
C ILE A 8 -14.46 -19.39 -18.79
N LYS A 9 -13.87 -20.49 -18.33
CA LYS A 9 -12.89 -20.48 -17.21
C LYS A 9 -11.62 -19.69 -17.56
N ARG A 10 -11.16 -19.77 -18.82
CA ARG A 10 -9.97 -19.05 -19.29
C ARG A 10 -10.23 -17.54 -19.44
N PHE A 11 -11.41 -17.16 -19.92
CA PHE A 11 -11.82 -15.75 -20.04
C PHE A 11 -11.99 -15.08 -18.66
N THR A 12 -12.58 -15.79 -17.70
CA THR A 12 -12.72 -15.31 -16.32
C THR A 12 -11.39 -15.23 -15.56
N HIS A 13 -10.41 -16.07 -15.89
CA HIS A 13 -9.06 -16.02 -15.29
C HIS A 13 -8.21 -14.85 -15.82
N GLN A 14 -8.31 -14.55 -17.12
CA GLN A 14 -7.58 -13.45 -17.76
C GLN A 14 -8.00 -12.08 -17.19
N ASN A 15 -9.30 -11.87 -16.99
CA ASN A 15 -9.84 -10.61 -16.47
C ASN A 15 -9.40 -10.34 -15.03
N ARG A 16 -9.29 -11.38 -14.19
CA ARG A 16 -8.82 -11.24 -12.80
C ARG A 16 -7.36 -10.78 -12.74
N HIS A 17 -6.50 -11.32 -13.61
CA HIS A 17 -5.10 -10.92 -13.68
C HIS A 17 -4.95 -9.45 -14.08
N ILE A 18 -5.69 -9.02 -15.10
CA ILE A 18 -5.70 -7.63 -15.57
C ILE A 18 -6.15 -6.68 -14.45
N ILE A 19 -7.22 -7.02 -13.72
CA ILE A 19 -7.72 -6.19 -12.60
C ILE A 19 -6.64 -6.04 -11.53
N VAL A 20 -5.96 -7.13 -11.14
CA VAL A 20 -4.89 -7.08 -10.13
C VAL A 20 -3.71 -6.23 -10.62
N GLU A 21 -3.35 -6.32 -11.91
CA GLU A 21 -2.29 -5.48 -12.48
C GLU A 21 -2.66 -4.00 -12.46
N ILE A 22 -3.89 -3.65 -12.84
CA ILE A 22 -4.39 -2.27 -12.76
C ILE A 22 -4.32 -1.76 -11.31
N ILE A 23 -4.78 -2.55 -10.34
CA ILE A 23 -4.71 -2.18 -8.92
C ILE A 23 -3.26 -1.95 -8.49
N CYS A 24 -2.33 -2.84 -8.87
CA CYS A 24 -0.91 -2.68 -8.54
C CYS A 24 -0.32 -1.42 -9.16
N LEU A 25 -0.64 -1.12 -10.43
CA LEU A 25 -0.18 0.09 -11.11
C LEU A 25 -0.71 1.36 -10.43
N LEU A 26 -1.99 1.39 -10.05
CA LEU A 26 -2.58 2.52 -9.31
C LEU A 26 -1.84 2.76 -7.99
N TYR A 27 -1.53 1.69 -7.24
CA TYR A 27 -0.76 1.80 -6.00
C TYR A 27 0.67 2.26 -6.22
N ILE A 28 1.36 1.77 -7.26
CA ILE A 28 2.71 2.21 -7.60
C ILE A 28 2.72 3.72 -7.88
N ILE A 29 1.83 4.19 -8.76
CA ILE A 29 1.75 5.62 -9.11
C ILE A 29 1.48 6.45 -7.86
N LEU A 30 0.52 6.03 -7.04
CA LEU A 30 0.14 6.75 -5.83
C LEU A 30 1.30 6.85 -4.83
N PHE A 31 1.95 5.74 -4.48
CA PHE A 31 3.03 5.75 -3.48
C PHE A 31 4.30 6.43 -3.98
N VAL A 32 4.65 6.23 -5.25
CA VAL A 32 5.79 6.95 -5.85
C VAL A 32 5.51 8.46 -5.81
N TYR A 33 4.35 8.90 -6.31
CA TYR A 33 3.97 10.31 -6.29
C TYR A 33 4.00 10.90 -4.87
N ALA A 34 3.39 10.19 -3.91
CA ALA A 34 3.31 10.63 -2.53
C ALA A 34 4.68 10.70 -1.85
N ALA A 35 5.59 9.75 -2.11
CA ALA A 35 6.92 9.74 -1.54
C ALA A 35 7.80 10.85 -2.13
N PHE A 36 7.81 10.99 -3.47
CA PHE A 36 8.60 12.03 -4.12
C PHE A 36 8.17 13.43 -3.70
N THR A 37 6.87 13.67 -3.56
CA THR A 37 6.37 14.98 -3.11
C THR A 37 6.84 15.29 -1.68
N LYS A 38 6.79 14.30 -0.78
CA LYS A 38 7.30 14.46 0.60
C LYS A 38 8.82 14.68 0.65
N LEU A 39 9.57 14.09 -0.26
CA LEU A 39 11.02 14.25 -0.32
C LEU A 39 11.43 15.61 -0.92
N ILE A 40 10.70 16.10 -1.92
CA ILE A 40 10.93 17.42 -2.52
C ILE A 40 10.62 18.53 -1.51
N ASP A 41 9.47 18.44 -0.84
CA ASP A 41 9.03 19.40 0.19
C ASP A 41 9.32 18.87 1.62
N TYR A 42 10.50 18.29 1.84
CA TYR A 42 10.86 17.61 3.09
C TYR A 42 10.71 18.51 4.33
N GLU A 43 11.18 19.76 4.27
CA GLU A 43 11.07 20.69 5.40
C GLU A 43 9.61 20.94 5.80
N LYS A 44 8.72 21.12 4.82
CA LYS A 44 7.30 21.32 5.08
C LYS A 44 6.67 20.06 5.67
N PHE A 45 7.00 18.89 5.13
CA PHE A 45 6.51 17.62 5.65
C PHE A 45 6.98 17.38 7.09
N GLN A 46 8.26 17.64 7.39
CA GLN A 46 8.81 17.52 8.74
C GLN A 46 8.11 18.47 9.73
N ILE A 47 7.86 19.72 9.35
CA ILE A 47 7.14 20.68 10.19
C ILE A 47 5.71 20.20 10.47
N GLN A 48 4.98 19.75 9.45
CA GLN A 48 3.60 19.25 9.64
C GLN A 48 3.53 18.02 10.53
N VAL A 49 4.43 17.07 10.34
CA VAL A 49 4.53 15.89 11.21
C VAL A 49 4.89 16.32 12.63
N GLY A 50 5.80 17.29 12.80
CA GLY A 50 6.15 17.85 14.11
C GLY A 50 5.00 18.61 14.79
N GLN A 51 4.12 19.23 14.02
CA GLN A 51 2.93 19.90 14.53
C GLN A 51 1.81 18.93 14.93
N SER A 52 1.86 17.68 14.46
CA SER A 52 0.92 16.65 14.90
C SER A 52 1.22 16.29 16.37
N PRO A 53 0.24 16.38 17.28
CA PRO A 53 0.43 16.07 18.71
C PRO A 53 1.01 14.68 18.97
N ILE A 54 0.80 13.75 18.03
CA ILE A 54 1.23 12.35 18.12
C ILE A 54 2.72 12.18 17.79
N PHE A 55 3.30 13.07 16.97
CA PHE A 55 4.63 12.87 16.37
C PHE A 55 5.63 14.00 16.70
N THR A 56 5.29 14.96 17.56
CA THR A 56 6.10 16.15 17.84
C THR A 56 7.56 15.87 18.21
N SER A 57 7.85 14.81 18.97
CA SER A 57 9.21 14.44 19.38
C SER A 57 9.96 13.53 18.39
N ILE A 58 9.25 12.90 17.45
CA ILE A 58 9.81 11.92 16.49
C ILE A 58 9.61 12.36 15.02
N GLY A 59 9.20 13.60 14.81
CA GLY A 59 8.77 14.08 13.49
C GLY A 59 9.84 13.99 12.41
N GLY A 60 11.10 14.27 12.74
CA GLY A 60 12.22 14.11 11.81
C GLY A 60 12.46 12.66 11.38
N LEU A 61 12.33 11.71 12.30
CA LEU A 61 12.46 10.28 12.01
C LEU A 61 11.31 9.80 11.10
N ILE A 62 10.08 10.16 11.47
CA ILE A 62 8.87 9.81 10.72
C ILE A 62 8.88 10.44 9.31
N ALA A 63 9.41 11.66 9.19
CA ALA A 63 9.55 12.35 7.91
C ALA A 63 10.43 11.60 6.91
N TRP A 64 11.35 10.74 7.38
CA TRP A 64 12.17 9.89 6.53
C TRP A 64 11.61 8.47 6.37
N ILE A 65 11.04 7.91 7.44
CA ILE A 65 10.48 6.54 7.43
C ILE A 65 9.29 6.44 6.47
N ILE A 66 8.36 7.39 6.50
CA ILE A 66 7.13 7.31 5.69
C ILE A 66 7.45 7.23 4.18
N PRO A 67 8.19 8.19 3.58
CA PRO A 67 8.52 8.12 2.15
C PRO A 67 9.32 6.86 1.79
N THR A 68 10.18 6.39 2.70
CA THR A 68 10.97 5.17 2.49
C THR A 68 10.09 3.93 2.40
N ILE A 69 9.12 3.79 3.31
CA ILE A 69 8.16 2.67 3.28
C ILE A 69 7.29 2.74 2.02
N GLU A 70 6.82 3.94 1.64
CA GLU A 70 6.03 4.15 0.42
C GLU A 70 6.78 3.67 -0.84
N LEU A 71 8.05 4.07 -1.00
CA LEU A 71 8.90 3.63 -2.11
C LEU A 71 9.20 2.13 -2.06
N LEU A 72 9.45 1.58 -0.87
CA LEU A 72 9.71 0.15 -0.70
C LEU A 72 8.49 -0.68 -1.13
N ILE A 73 7.29 -0.30 -0.72
CA ILE A 73 6.05 -1.00 -1.12
C ILE A 73 5.83 -0.88 -2.63
N ALA A 74 6.05 0.31 -3.21
CA ALA A 74 5.96 0.51 -4.64
C ALA A 74 6.93 -0.41 -5.41
N PHE A 75 8.16 -0.56 -4.94
CA PHE A 75 9.14 -1.48 -5.51
C PHE A 75 8.71 -2.95 -5.37
N MET A 76 8.16 -3.33 -4.21
CA MET A 76 7.64 -4.68 -3.98
C MET A 76 6.46 -5.04 -4.90
N LEU A 77 5.60 -4.08 -5.27
CA LEU A 77 4.50 -4.31 -6.21
C LEU A 77 4.95 -4.64 -7.63
N ILE A 78 6.12 -4.14 -8.04
CA ILE A 78 6.71 -4.41 -9.36
C ILE A 78 7.12 -5.88 -9.46
N ILE A 79 7.62 -6.45 -8.35
CA ILE A 79 8.12 -7.84 -8.32
C ILE A 79 6.92 -8.80 -8.19
N PRO A 80 6.61 -9.63 -9.21
CA PRO A 80 5.40 -10.48 -9.18
C PRO A 80 5.35 -11.45 -8.00
N ARG A 81 6.52 -11.92 -7.54
CA ARG A 81 6.65 -12.84 -6.40
C ARG A 81 6.28 -12.19 -5.06
N LEU A 82 6.45 -10.88 -4.94
CA LEU A 82 6.17 -10.12 -3.72
C LEU A 82 4.79 -9.46 -3.75
N ARG A 83 4.05 -9.57 -4.86
CA ARG A 83 2.81 -8.82 -5.09
C ARG A 83 1.76 -9.04 -4.00
N LEU A 84 1.56 -10.29 -3.53
CA LEU A 84 0.62 -10.54 -2.43
C LEU A 84 1.04 -9.85 -1.13
N LEU A 85 2.33 -9.95 -0.76
CA LEU A 85 2.87 -9.30 0.43
C LEU A 85 2.79 -7.78 0.30
N ALA A 86 3.09 -7.25 -0.88
CA ALA A 86 2.98 -5.83 -1.19
C ALA A 86 1.54 -5.34 -1.09
N LEU A 87 0.55 -6.10 -1.59
CA LEU A 87 -0.88 -5.77 -1.44
C LEU A 87 -1.34 -5.75 0.02
N TYR A 88 -0.85 -6.66 0.86
CA TYR A 88 -1.07 -6.58 2.31
C TYR A 88 -0.40 -5.34 2.92
N ALA A 89 0.82 -5.01 2.51
CA ALA A 89 1.50 -3.79 2.96
C ALA A 89 0.75 -2.52 2.53
N CYS A 90 0.24 -2.47 1.28
CA CYS A 90 -0.63 -1.41 0.78
C CYS A 90 -1.87 -1.25 1.67
N PHE A 91 -2.56 -2.36 1.94
CA PHE A 91 -3.74 -2.37 2.81
C PHE A 91 -3.40 -1.81 4.20
N SER A 92 -2.34 -2.32 4.83
CA SER A 92 -1.92 -1.89 6.16
C SER A 92 -1.55 -0.41 6.20
N LEU A 93 -0.79 0.08 5.22
CA LEU A 93 -0.38 1.48 5.17
C LEU A 93 -1.58 2.40 4.93
N MET A 94 -2.47 2.07 3.99
CA MET A 94 -3.69 2.86 3.74
C MET A 94 -4.65 2.85 4.92
N ALA A 95 -4.81 1.71 5.60
CA ALA A 95 -5.63 1.62 6.80
C ALA A 95 -5.05 2.46 7.95
N MET A 96 -3.72 2.45 8.14
CA MET A 96 -3.04 3.27 9.13
C MET A 96 -3.21 4.76 8.84
N PHE A 97 -3.03 5.20 7.59
CA PHE A 97 -3.27 6.60 7.20
C PHE A 97 -4.74 7.01 7.39
N THR A 98 -5.68 6.13 7.04
CA THR A 98 -7.12 6.36 7.26
C THR A 98 -7.42 6.55 8.75
N ALA A 99 -6.91 5.66 9.60
CA ALA A 99 -7.11 5.76 11.04
C ALA A 99 -6.50 7.05 11.61
N TYR A 100 -5.29 7.41 11.16
CA TYR A 100 -4.64 8.66 11.56
C TYR A 100 -5.48 9.90 11.20
N ILE A 101 -5.95 9.99 9.95
CA ILE A 101 -6.79 11.11 9.49
C ILE A 101 -8.09 11.17 10.30
N TYR A 102 -8.73 10.02 10.52
CA TYR A 102 -9.95 9.94 11.30
C TYR A 102 -9.76 10.45 12.74
N ILE A 103 -8.65 10.08 13.39
CA ILE A 103 -8.33 10.54 14.75
C ILE A 103 -8.12 12.06 14.75
N ILE A 104 -7.32 12.60 13.83
CA ILE A 104 -7.04 14.04 13.76
C ILE A 104 -8.33 14.84 13.55
N LEU A 105 -9.23 14.39 12.67
CA LEU A 105 -10.47 15.12 12.38
C LEU A 105 -11.49 15.13 13.52
N ASN A 106 -11.50 14.10 14.37
CA ASN A 106 -12.51 13.96 15.43
C ASN A 106 -11.98 14.32 16.83
N PHE A 107 -10.66 14.24 17.06
CA PHE A 107 -10.07 14.37 18.39
C PHE A 107 -8.97 15.44 18.51
N SER A 108 -8.47 16.00 17.40
CA SER A 108 -7.44 17.04 17.47
C SER A 108 -8.05 18.44 17.53
N PRO A 109 -7.60 19.31 18.45
CA PRO A 109 -8.05 20.71 18.50
C PRO A 109 -7.51 21.55 17.33
N PHE A 110 -6.46 21.07 16.64
CA PHE A 110 -5.86 21.73 15.49
C PHE A 110 -5.55 20.71 14.39
N VAL A 111 -5.91 21.05 13.15
CA VAL A 111 -5.67 20.23 11.97
C VAL A 111 -4.48 20.84 11.21
N PRO A 112 -3.35 20.13 11.04
CA PRO A 112 -2.21 20.67 10.30
C PRO A 112 -2.57 20.89 8.82
N CYS A 113 -1.76 21.63 8.08
CA CYS A 113 -1.87 21.65 6.62
C CYS A 113 -1.52 20.26 6.03
N SER A 114 -1.91 19.99 4.79
CA SER A 114 -1.79 18.67 4.17
C SER A 114 -0.65 18.68 3.13
N CYS A 115 0.61 18.38 3.44
CA CYS A 115 1.71 18.44 2.43
C CYS A 115 1.80 17.16 1.59
N GLY A 116 0.90 17.03 0.62
CA GLY A 116 0.88 15.92 -0.33
C GLY A 116 0.87 16.31 -1.81
N GLY A 117 1.15 17.58 -2.15
CA GLY A 117 1.18 18.04 -3.54
C GLY A 117 -0.23 18.18 -4.12
N ILE A 118 -0.63 17.35 -5.07
CA ILE A 118 -2.01 17.35 -5.58
C ILE A 118 -2.99 16.89 -4.48
N LEU A 119 -2.49 16.09 -3.55
CA LEU A 119 -3.21 15.69 -2.33
C LEU A 119 -3.34 16.90 -1.37
N GLU A 120 -2.41 17.86 -1.35
CA GLU A 120 -2.58 19.09 -0.54
C GLU A 120 -3.82 19.91 -0.91
N LYS A 121 -4.22 19.85 -2.19
CA LYS A 121 -5.37 20.58 -2.70
C LYS A 121 -6.71 19.94 -2.36
N MET A 122 -6.71 18.69 -1.86
CA MET A 122 -7.92 18.03 -1.40
C MET A 122 -8.11 18.33 0.09
N GLY A 123 -9.35 18.58 0.51
CA GLY A 123 -9.66 18.71 1.92
C GLY A 123 -9.47 17.38 2.66
N TRP A 124 -9.41 17.47 3.99
CA TRP A 124 -9.15 16.31 4.85
C TRP A 124 -10.22 15.21 4.74
N THR A 125 -11.48 15.60 4.50
CA THR A 125 -12.58 14.65 4.27
C THR A 125 -12.44 13.95 2.93
N GLU A 126 -12.09 14.68 1.86
CA GLU A 126 -11.81 14.08 0.55
C GLU A 126 -10.63 13.10 0.63
N HIS A 127 -9.58 13.45 1.39
CA HIS A 127 -8.47 12.56 1.69
C HIS A 127 -8.86 11.29 2.42
N LEU A 128 -9.77 11.40 3.39
CA LEU A 128 -10.27 10.23 4.10
C LEU A 128 -11.03 9.30 3.14
N VAL A 129 -11.93 9.86 2.32
CA VAL A 129 -12.69 9.09 1.32
C VAL A 129 -11.75 8.44 0.30
N PHE A 130 -10.75 9.17 -0.18
CA PHE A 130 -9.73 8.66 -1.10
C PHE A 130 -8.98 7.47 -0.50
N ASN A 131 -8.46 7.60 0.73
CA ASN A 131 -7.75 6.50 1.39
C ASN A 131 -8.66 5.28 1.61
N ILE A 132 -9.91 5.47 2.03
CA ILE A 132 -10.88 4.39 2.20
C ILE A 132 -11.13 3.66 0.87
N ALA A 133 -11.28 4.39 -0.24
CA ALA A 133 -11.44 3.80 -1.56
C ALA A 133 -10.23 2.91 -1.92
N PHE A 134 -9.01 3.37 -1.62
CA PHE A 134 -7.80 2.57 -1.81
C PHE A 134 -7.75 1.35 -0.88
N VAL A 135 -8.16 1.45 0.38
CA VAL A 135 -8.29 0.29 1.28
C VAL A 135 -9.17 -0.80 0.65
N PHE A 136 -10.32 -0.43 0.09
CA PHE A 136 -11.18 -1.38 -0.64
C PHE A 136 -10.49 -1.96 -1.88
N LEU A 137 -9.77 -1.15 -2.66
CA LEU A 137 -8.98 -1.64 -3.80
C LEU A 137 -7.92 -2.65 -3.37
N ALA A 138 -7.26 -2.48 -2.22
CA ALA A 138 -6.30 -3.46 -1.71
C ALA A 138 -7.00 -4.76 -1.32
N ILE A 139 -8.16 -4.70 -0.65
CA ILE A 139 -8.96 -5.89 -0.33
C ILE A 139 -9.33 -6.64 -1.60
N ILE A 140 -9.85 -5.95 -2.61
CA ILE A 140 -10.18 -6.53 -3.92
C ILE A 140 -8.93 -7.16 -4.55
N GLY A 141 -7.80 -6.45 -4.52
CA GLY A 141 -6.52 -6.94 -5.03
C GLY A 141 -6.09 -8.24 -4.35
N VAL A 142 -6.16 -8.33 -3.02
CA VAL A 142 -5.82 -9.54 -2.24
C VAL A 142 -6.76 -10.70 -2.55
N LEU A 143 -8.07 -10.44 -2.60
CA LEU A 143 -9.08 -11.46 -2.88
C LEU A 143 -8.93 -12.02 -4.30
N LEU A 144 -8.63 -11.16 -5.29
CA LEU A 144 -8.43 -11.57 -6.68
C LEU A 144 -7.05 -12.19 -6.93
N HIS A 145 -6.03 -11.81 -6.15
CA HIS A 145 -4.68 -12.38 -6.22
C HIS A 145 -4.56 -13.72 -5.47
N SER A 146 -5.62 -14.18 -4.81
CA SER A 146 -5.60 -15.47 -4.10
C SER A 146 -5.28 -16.60 -5.08
N PRO A 147 -4.11 -17.27 -4.92
CA PRO A 147 -3.80 -18.45 -5.70
C PRO A 147 -4.71 -19.58 -5.21
N GLU A 148 -5.04 -20.55 -6.07
CA GLU A 148 -5.50 -21.84 -5.57
C GLU A 148 -4.50 -22.30 -4.49
N ARG A 149 -4.99 -22.29 -3.26
CA ARG A 149 -4.31 -22.52 -1.98
C ARG A 149 -3.37 -23.73 -2.08
N ASN A 150 -2.05 -23.57 -2.30
CA ASN A 150 -1.05 -24.62 -2.00
C ASN A 150 0.45 -24.24 -2.11
N GLU A 151 0.89 -23.19 -2.82
CA GLU A 151 2.34 -23.05 -3.09
C GLU A 151 3.13 -22.01 -2.24
N GLN A 152 2.52 -20.93 -1.76
CA GLN A 152 3.29 -19.86 -1.08
C GLN A 152 3.84 -20.27 0.30
N SER A 153 3.12 -21.11 1.05
CA SER A 153 3.63 -21.75 2.27
C SER A 153 4.70 -22.81 1.98
N SER A 154 4.77 -23.33 0.75
CA SER A 154 5.80 -24.28 0.32
C SER A 154 7.12 -23.57 -0.05
N VAL A 155 7.08 -22.34 -0.57
CA VAL A 155 8.30 -21.60 -0.97
C VAL A 155 9.06 -21.05 0.24
N ALA A 156 8.36 -20.48 1.23
CA ALA A 156 8.98 -20.04 2.48
C ALA A 156 9.56 -21.24 3.27
N ARG A 157 8.83 -22.37 3.32
CA ARG A 157 9.36 -23.62 3.88
C ARG A 157 10.53 -24.17 3.08
N LYS A 158 10.50 -24.15 1.74
CA LYS A 158 11.60 -24.64 0.89
C LYS A 158 12.85 -23.78 1.06
N SER A 159 12.72 -22.46 1.06
CA SER A 159 13.85 -21.53 1.26
C SER A 159 14.50 -21.73 2.64
N PHE A 160 13.69 -21.84 3.69
CA PHE A 160 14.19 -22.08 5.05
C PHE A 160 14.79 -23.48 5.24
N LYS A 161 14.18 -24.51 4.62
CA LYS A 161 14.69 -25.88 4.67
C LYS A 161 15.99 -26.04 3.85
N GLN A 162 16.10 -25.35 2.71
CA GLN A 162 17.33 -25.29 1.92
C GLN A 162 18.46 -24.58 2.68
N PHE A 163 18.14 -23.48 3.37
CA PHE A 163 19.09 -22.77 4.22
C PHE A 163 19.60 -23.65 5.38
N LEU A 164 18.71 -24.36 6.07
CA LEU A 164 19.10 -25.30 7.13
C LEU A 164 19.92 -26.49 6.62
N PHE A 165 19.68 -26.97 5.40
CA PHE A 165 20.44 -28.07 4.81
C PHE A 165 21.83 -27.66 4.32
N ASN A 166 22.01 -26.40 3.91
CA ASN A 166 23.29 -25.89 3.40
C ASN A 166 24.24 -25.39 4.52
N THR A 167 23.81 -25.49 5.78
CA THR A 167 24.58 -25.07 6.96
C THR A 167 25.01 -26.28 7.83
N LYS A 168 24.88 -27.50 7.30
CA LYS A 168 25.49 -28.74 7.82
C LYS A 168 26.44 -29.31 6.78
#